data_AF-A0A521CBY5-F1
#
_entry.id   AF-A0A521CBY5-F1
#
_cell.length_a   1.000
_cell.length_b   1.000
_cell.length_c   1.000
_cell.angle_alpha   90.00
_cell.angle_beta   90.00
_cell.angle_gamma   90.00
#
_symmetry.space_group_name_H-M   'P 1'
#
loop_
_entity.id
_entity.type
_entity.pdbx_description
1 polymer ?
#
loop_
_entity_poly.entity_id
_entity_poly.type
_entity_poly.pdbx_seq_one_letter_code
_entity_poly.pdbx_strand_id
1 'polypeptide(L)'
;MGEKNALRIPIEATKKVLRVTKALFSPKATEVWWDRGVRRELHYRGKHRINAELCIGCGMCARACPVKCIDMVPTGVKKPRAVPKVRGNECMYCGLCEDACPTKPEKAIKLTDHYEMIIEPATWDNLQKFIFEPENLDEAIEKAKKMEELIEKKKQEALRKKQAQLKEKKGEE
;
A
#
# COMPACT_ATOMS: atom_id res chain seq x y z
N MET A 1 70.55 37.89 -13.75
CA MET A 1 69.19 38.47 -13.69
C MET A 1 68.24 37.43 -14.24
N GLY A 2 67.29 36.98 -13.42
CA GLY A 2 66.53 35.75 -13.62
C GLY A 2 65.56 35.83 -14.79
N GLU A 3 65.81 35.03 -15.82
CA GLU A 3 64.86 34.79 -16.89
C GLU A 3 64.02 33.55 -16.58
N LYS A 4 62.85 33.85 -16.01
CA LYS A 4 61.56 33.25 -16.39
C LYS A 4 61.58 31.73 -16.48
N ASN A 5 61.53 31.08 -15.32
CA ASN A 5 60.86 29.79 -15.16
C ASN A 5 59.36 30.00 -15.45
N ALA A 6 59.01 30.20 -16.72
CA ALA A 6 57.66 30.17 -17.21
C ALA A 6 57.18 28.74 -17.08
N LEU A 7 56.39 28.51 -16.03
CA LEU A 7 55.75 27.25 -15.67
C LEU A 7 55.11 26.63 -16.93
N ARG A 8 55.81 25.71 -17.60
CA ARG A 8 55.26 24.94 -18.74
C ARG A 8 54.33 23.89 -18.17
N ILE A 9 53.15 24.32 -17.71
CA ILE A 9 52.10 23.43 -17.24
C ILE A 9 51.70 22.56 -18.46
N PRO A 10 51.78 21.22 -18.36
CA PRO A 10 51.38 20.36 -19.46
C PRO A 10 49.91 20.61 -19.80
N ILE A 11 49.57 20.57 -21.09
CA ILE A 11 48.21 20.85 -21.60
C ILE A 11 47.15 20.00 -20.86
N GLU A 12 47.48 18.76 -20.50
CA GLU A 12 46.67 17.90 -19.64
C GLU A 12 46.32 18.52 -18.28
N ALA A 13 47.30 19.13 -17.60
CA ALA A 13 47.09 19.74 -16.30
C ALA A 13 46.22 21.00 -16.41
N THR A 14 46.42 21.83 -17.45
CA THR A 14 45.57 22.99 -17.71
C THR A 14 44.12 22.58 -18.01
N LYS A 15 43.90 21.51 -18.80
CA LYS A 15 42.56 20.94 -19.04
C LYS A 15 41.89 20.45 -17.76
N LYS A 16 42.64 19.78 -16.87
CA LYS A 16 42.13 19.31 -15.57
C LYS A 16 41.76 20.47 -14.66
N VAL A 17 42.61 21.50 -14.58
CA VAL A 17 42.33 22.71 -13.80
C VAL A 17 41.07 23.40 -14.30
N LEU A 18 40.90 23.57 -15.63
CA LEU A 18 39.70 24.15 -16.23
C LEU A 18 38.42 23.34 -15.95
N ARG A 19 38.52 22.01 -15.88
CA ARG A 19 37.38 21.15 -15.53
C ARG A 19 37.01 21.32 -14.05
N VAL A 20 38.00 21.35 -13.16
CA VAL A 20 37.78 21.49 -11.71
C VAL A 20 37.23 22.88 -11.39
N THR A 21 37.75 23.94 -12.01
CA THR A 21 37.21 25.29 -11.80
C THR A 21 35.76 25.38 -12.26
N LYS A 22 35.40 24.83 -13.43
CA LYS A 22 33.99 24.75 -13.85
C LYS A 22 33.11 23.97 -12.87
N ALA A 23 33.60 22.87 -12.32
CA ALA A 23 32.86 22.08 -11.34
C ALA A 23 32.65 22.82 -10.02
N LEU A 24 33.63 23.63 -9.57
CA LEU A 24 33.54 24.41 -8.34
C LEU A 24 32.44 25.47 -8.37
N PHE A 25 32.20 26.07 -9.54
CA PHE A 25 31.17 27.10 -9.75
C PHE A 25 29.83 26.53 -10.24
N SER A 26 29.75 25.23 -10.53
CA SER A 26 28.48 24.59 -10.86
C SER A 26 27.64 24.38 -9.59
N PRO A 27 26.30 24.43 -9.68
CA PRO A 27 25.46 24.10 -8.53
C PRO A 27 25.78 22.69 -8.04
N LYS A 28 25.76 22.51 -6.72
CA LYS A 28 26.00 21.20 -6.11
C LYS A 28 24.90 20.25 -6.55
N ALA A 29 25.29 19.07 -7.03
CA ALA A 29 24.34 18.00 -7.36
C ALA A 29 23.64 17.46 -6.10
N THR A 30 24.25 17.60 -4.92
CA THR A 30 23.66 17.18 -3.64
C THR A 30 22.48 18.08 -3.28
N GLU A 31 21.28 17.54 -3.36
CA GLU A 31 20.09 18.16 -2.79
C GLU A 31 19.96 17.83 -1.30
N VAL A 32 19.56 18.84 -0.54
CA VAL A 32 19.16 18.69 0.85
C VAL A 32 17.71 18.19 0.86
N TRP A 33 17.54 16.89 1.10
CA TRP A 33 16.25 16.21 0.92
C TRP A 33 15.42 16.09 2.20
N TRP A 34 16.03 16.24 3.39
CA TRP A 34 15.39 15.96 4.68
C TRP A 34 14.21 16.89 5.04
N ASP A 35 14.19 18.13 4.54
CA ASP A 35 13.11 19.09 4.81
C ASP A 35 12.07 19.21 3.68
N ARG A 36 12.37 18.70 2.48
CA ARG A 36 11.62 19.08 1.27
C ARG A 36 10.64 18.04 0.74
N GLY A 37 10.61 16.83 1.31
CA GLY A 37 9.78 15.72 0.83
C GLY A 37 10.13 15.37 -0.62
N VAL A 38 10.73 14.21 -0.86
CA VAL A 38 11.11 13.86 -2.23
C VAL A 38 9.85 13.65 -3.07
N ARG A 39 9.55 14.54 -4.02
CA ARG A 39 8.45 14.34 -4.97
C ARG A 39 8.80 13.15 -5.86
N ARG A 40 8.14 12.02 -5.61
CA ARG A 40 8.30 10.81 -6.41
C ARG A 40 7.34 10.81 -7.60
N GLU A 41 7.66 10.00 -8.60
CA GLU A 41 6.83 9.82 -9.79
C GLU A 41 5.43 9.32 -9.43
N LEU A 42 4.46 9.55 -10.33
CA LEU A 42 3.02 9.30 -10.15
C LEU A 42 2.65 7.83 -9.82
N HIS A 43 3.58 6.88 -9.97
CA HIS A 43 3.37 5.44 -9.74
C HIS A 43 4.40 4.84 -8.76
N TYR A 44 4.81 5.61 -7.75
CA TYR A 44 5.68 5.09 -6.72
C TYR A 44 5.04 3.96 -5.91
N ARG A 45 5.84 2.95 -5.56
CA ARG A 45 5.44 1.76 -4.80
C ARG A 45 5.95 1.86 -3.36
N GLY A 46 5.21 2.56 -2.51
CA GLY A 46 5.53 2.77 -1.10
C GLY A 46 4.70 1.90 -0.16
N LYS A 47 4.27 2.51 0.96
CA LYS A 47 3.51 1.85 2.02
C LYS A 47 2.22 1.24 1.47
N HIS A 48 1.90 0.03 1.94
CA HIS A 48 0.63 -0.60 1.61
C HIS A 48 -0.49 0.09 2.38
N ARG A 49 -1.50 0.58 1.66
CA ARG A 49 -2.76 1.05 2.20
C ARG A 49 -3.84 0.01 1.92
N ILE A 50 -4.44 -0.53 2.99
CA ILE A 50 -5.42 -1.59 2.93
C ILE A 50 -6.72 -1.06 3.49
N ASN A 51 -7.76 -0.98 2.66
CA ASN A 51 -9.10 -0.56 3.07
C ASN A 51 -9.97 -1.80 3.33
N ALA A 52 -10.33 -2.03 4.59
CA ALA A 52 -11.14 -3.17 5.00
C ALA A 52 -12.57 -3.13 4.42
N GLU A 53 -13.15 -1.94 4.26
CA GLU A 53 -14.53 -1.76 3.78
C GLU A 53 -14.70 -2.15 2.31
N LEU A 54 -13.69 -1.85 1.50
CA LEU A 54 -13.68 -2.23 0.08
C LEU A 54 -13.32 -3.69 -0.13
N CYS A 55 -12.65 -4.32 0.85
CA CYS A 55 -12.22 -5.69 0.73
C CYS A 55 -13.42 -6.65 0.69
N ILE A 56 -13.37 -7.62 -0.22
CA ILE A 56 -14.36 -8.70 -0.31
C ILE A 56 -13.86 -10.02 0.28
N GLY A 57 -12.59 -10.09 0.68
CA GLY A 57 -11.96 -11.30 1.21
C GLY A 57 -11.74 -12.42 0.19
N CYS A 58 -11.46 -12.08 -1.08
CA CYS A 58 -11.23 -13.06 -2.14
C CYS A 58 -9.88 -13.81 -2.03
N GLY A 59 -8.90 -13.23 -1.31
CA GLY A 59 -7.56 -13.79 -1.13
C GLY A 59 -6.67 -13.77 -2.38
N MET A 60 -7.06 -13.06 -3.45
CA MET A 60 -6.26 -12.99 -4.68
C MET A 60 -4.91 -12.31 -4.46
N CYS A 61 -4.85 -11.27 -3.64
CA CYS A 61 -3.60 -10.58 -3.29
C CYS A 61 -2.57 -11.54 -2.65
N ALA A 62 -3.01 -12.40 -1.72
CA ALA A 62 -2.15 -13.37 -1.07
C ALA A 62 -1.61 -14.43 -2.06
N ARG A 63 -2.44 -14.88 -3.01
CA ARG A 63 -2.00 -15.83 -4.06
C ARG A 63 -1.05 -15.19 -5.08
N ALA A 64 -1.25 -13.92 -5.39
CA ALA A 64 -0.41 -13.19 -6.34
C ALA A 64 0.97 -12.81 -5.76
N CYS A 65 1.12 -12.83 -4.42
CA CYS A 65 2.37 -12.46 -3.78
C CYS A 65 3.47 -13.51 -4.02
N PRO A 66 4.60 -13.16 -4.69
CA PRO A 66 5.66 -14.11 -5.00
C PRO A 66 6.40 -14.58 -3.74
N VAL A 67 6.52 -13.71 -2.73
CA VAL A 67 7.19 -13.98 -1.46
C VAL A 67 6.25 -14.50 -0.37
N LYS A 68 4.94 -14.59 -0.66
CA LYS A 68 3.90 -15.06 0.28
C LYS A 68 3.90 -14.32 1.63
N CYS A 69 4.13 -13.00 1.62
CA CYS A 69 4.17 -12.18 2.84
C CYS A 69 2.80 -11.64 3.28
N ILE A 70 1.70 -12.09 2.67
CA ILE A 70 0.35 -11.59 2.93
C ILE A 70 -0.48 -12.67 3.62
N ASP A 71 -0.87 -12.39 4.86
CA ASP A 71 -1.71 -13.26 5.68
C ASP A 71 -3.16 -12.81 5.61
N MET A 72 -4.08 -13.73 5.32
CA MET A 72 -5.52 -13.44 5.29
C MET A 72 -6.14 -13.73 6.67
N VAL A 73 -6.43 -12.68 7.42
CA VAL A 73 -7.01 -12.78 8.78
C VAL A 73 -8.54 -12.83 8.69
N PRO A 74 -9.20 -13.84 9.28
CA PRO A 74 -10.66 -13.93 9.29
C PRO A 74 -11.27 -12.83 10.16
N THR A 75 -12.36 -12.24 9.68
CA THR A 75 -13.08 -11.11 10.34
C THR A 75 -14.32 -11.56 11.11
N GLY A 76 -14.78 -12.81 10.91
CA GLY A 76 -15.97 -13.35 11.55
C GLY A 76 -17.30 -12.87 10.96
N VAL A 77 -17.29 -12.09 9.87
CA VAL A 77 -18.49 -11.66 9.11
C VAL A 77 -18.48 -12.27 7.71
N LYS A 78 -19.62 -12.30 7.00
CA LYS A 78 -19.71 -12.88 5.64
C LYS A 78 -18.98 -12.03 4.61
N LYS A 79 -18.99 -10.70 4.76
CA LYS A 79 -18.33 -9.76 3.85
C LYS A 79 -17.76 -8.55 4.61
N PRO A 80 -16.45 -8.30 4.58
CA PRO A 80 -15.37 -9.18 4.09
C PRO A 80 -15.27 -10.45 4.92
N ARG A 81 -14.98 -11.62 4.32
CA ARG A 81 -14.74 -12.88 5.07
C ARG A 81 -13.39 -12.90 5.77
N ALA A 82 -12.39 -12.31 5.14
CA ALA A 82 -11.04 -12.19 5.63
C ALA A 82 -10.40 -10.93 5.04
N VAL A 83 -9.49 -10.33 5.77
CA VAL A 83 -8.74 -9.12 5.36
C VAL A 83 -7.25 -9.43 5.30
N PRO A 84 -6.52 -8.85 4.32
CA PRO A 84 -5.08 -9.06 4.23
C PRO A 84 -4.33 -8.25 5.29
N LYS A 85 -3.34 -8.87 5.93
CA LYS A 85 -2.26 -8.22 6.66
C LYS A 85 -0.95 -8.49 5.92
N VAL A 86 -0.17 -7.45 5.65
CA VAL A 86 1.05 -7.57 4.84
C VAL A 86 2.26 -7.42 5.74
N ARG A 87 3.13 -8.44 5.79
CA ARG A 87 4.41 -8.36 6.49
C ARG A 87 5.36 -7.51 5.65
N GLY A 88 5.65 -6.30 6.13
CA GLY A 88 6.43 -5.30 5.41
C GLY A 88 7.92 -5.63 5.37
N ASN A 89 8.42 -6.38 6.35
CA ASN A 89 9.81 -6.83 6.44
C ASN A 89 10.20 -7.84 5.34
N GLU A 90 9.24 -8.63 4.85
CA GLU A 90 9.44 -9.63 3.78
C GLU A 90 9.02 -9.10 2.41
N CYS A 91 8.26 -8.00 2.36
CA CYS A 91 7.68 -7.50 1.12
C CYS A 91 8.76 -6.92 0.19
N MET A 92 8.74 -7.34 -1.08
CA MET A 92 9.61 -6.79 -2.12
C MET A 92 9.00 -5.63 -2.92
N TYR A 93 7.83 -5.11 -2.48
CA TYR A 93 7.15 -3.94 -3.07
C TYR A 93 6.89 -4.02 -4.59
N CYS A 94 6.64 -5.23 -5.12
CA CYS A 94 6.44 -5.44 -6.55
C CYS A 94 5.12 -4.87 -7.11
N GLY A 95 4.09 -4.66 -6.28
CA GLY A 95 2.78 -4.14 -6.69
C GLY A 95 1.77 -5.15 -7.22
N LEU A 96 2.14 -6.44 -7.34
CA LEU A 96 1.22 -7.49 -7.85
C LEU A 96 -0.07 -7.64 -7.04
N CYS A 97 -0.03 -7.30 -5.74
CA CYS A 97 -1.21 -7.36 -4.87
C CYS A 97 -2.28 -6.33 -5.25
N GLU A 98 -1.87 -5.14 -5.72
CA GLU A 98 -2.76 -4.07 -6.18
C GLU A 98 -3.41 -4.43 -7.52
N ASP A 99 -2.60 -4.96 -8.45
CA ASP A 99 -3.06 -5.40 -9.77
C ASP A 99 -4.04 -6.58 -9.67
N ALA A 100 -3.74 -7.54 -8.80
CA ALA A 100 -4.58 -8.72 -8.58
C ALA A 100 -5.92 -8.40 -7.88
N CYS A 101 -6.08 -7.21 -7.30
CA CYS A 101 -7.29 -6.87 -6.56
C CYS A 101 -8.48 -6.64 -7.52
N PRO A 102 -9.59 -7.39 -7.39
CA PRO A 102 -10.71 -7.30 -8.33
C PRO A 102 -11.68 -6.15 -8.02
N THR A 103 -11.51 -5.46 -6.90
CA THR A 103 -12.43 -4.40 -6.47
C THR A 103 -12.35 -3.20 -7.42
N LYS A 104 -13.51 -2.62 -7.72
CA LYS A 104 -13.70 -1.44 -8.58
C LYS A 104 -14.77 -0.55 -7.93
N PRO A 105 -14.71 0.79 -8.04
CA PRO A 105 -13.73 1.58 -8.79
C PRO A 105 -12.34 1.68 -8.14
N GLU A 106 -12.27 1.58 -6.80
CA GLU A 106 -11.00 1.62 -6.06
C GLU A 106 -10.51 0.21 -5.67
N LYS A 107 -9.18 0.07 -5.58
CA LYS A 107 -8.52 -1.15 -5.09
C LYS A 107 -8.57 -1.19 -3.56
N ALA A 108 -8.92 -2.35 -3.00
CA ALA A 108 -8.92 -2.54 -1.54
C ALA A 108 -7.50 -2.56 -0.95
N ILE A 109 -6.50 -2.94 -1.74
CA ILE A 109 -5.08 -2.84 -1.39
C ILE A 109 -4.38 -2.03 -2.47
N LYS A 110 -3.67 -0.99 -2.08
CA LYS A 110 -2.91 -0.11 -2.99
C LYS A 110 -1.57 0.26 -2.38
N LEU A 111 -0.56 0.49 -3.22
CA LEU A 111 0.69 1.08 -2.77
C LEU A 111 0.57 2.61 -2.84
N THR A 112 0.98 3.27 -1.76
CA THR A 112 0.98 4.73 -1.69
C THR A 112 2.34 5.30 -2.06
N ASP A 113 2.41 6.62 -2.18
CA ASP A 113 3.65 7.38 -2.36
C ASP A 113 4.51 7.47 -1.08
N HIS A 114 3.95 7.06 0.06
CA HIS A 114 4.61 7.16 1.34
C HIS A 114 5.78 6.17 1.47
N TYR A 115 7.00 6.69 1.53
CA TYR A 115 8.24 5.91 1.58
C TYR A 115 8.87 5.82 2.98
N GLU A 116 8.44 6.68 3.90
CA GLU A 116 9.01 6.79 5.25
C GLU A 116 8.44 5.68 6.13
N MET A 117 9.11 4.54 6.09
CA MET A 117 8.74 3.33 6.82
C MET A 117 9.87 2.95 7.77
N ILE A 118 10.20 3.88 8.66
CA ILE A 118 11.26 3.72 9.65
C ILE A 118 10.68 3.00 10.86
N ILE A 119 11.45 2.07 11.40
CA ILE A 119 11.11 1.33 12.61
C ILE A 119 12.03 1.84 13.72
N GLU A 120 11.42 2.39 14.77
CA GLU A 120 12.15 2.91 15.92
C GLU A 120 11.64 2.25 17.21
N PRO A 121 12.53 1.72 18.07
CA PRO A 121 13.97 1.51 17.87
C PRO A 121 14.28 0.41 16.85
N ALA A 122 15.45 0.50 16.21
CA ALA A 122 15.92 -0.45 15.20
C ALA A 122 16.37 -1.80 15.80
N THR A 123 15.43 -2.52 16.40
CA THR A 123 15.62 -3.86 16.97
C THR A 123 15.03 -4.93 16.06
N TRP A 124 15.60 -6.14 16.11
CA TRP A 124 15.09 -7.30 15.36
C TRP A 124 13.63 -7.60 15.71
N ASP A 125 13.23 -7.46 16.97
CA ASP A 125 11.87 -7.70 17.43
C ASP A 125 10.85 -6.74 16.78
N ASN A 126 11.23 -5.47 16.61
CA ASN A 126 10.37 -4.48 15.98
C ASN A 126 10.31 -4.67 14.46
N LEU A 127 11.42 -5.11 13.85
CA LEU A 127 11.44 -5.49 12.44
C LEU A 127 10.49 -6.65 12.14
N GLN A 128 10.46 -7.67 13.00
CA GLN A 128 9.53 -8.80 12.85
C GLN A 128 8.06 -8.40 13.03
N LYS A 129 7.79 -7.36 13.82
CA LYS A 129 6.45 -6.79 14.02
C LYS A 129 6.03 -5.79 12.96
N PHE A 130 6.88 -5.53 11.95
CA PHE A 130 6.58 -4.58 10.90
C PHE A 130 5.52 -5.12 9.92
N ILE A 131 4.26 -4.88 10.26
CA ILE A 131 3.10 -5.38 9.55
C ILE A 131 2.22 -4.19 9.15
N PHE A 132 1.82 -4.14 7.88
CA PHE A 132 0.79 -3.23 7.41
C PHE A 132 -0.58 -3.83 7.71
N GLU A 133 -1.31 -3.17 8.61
CA GLU A 133 -2.65 -3.53 9.00
C GLU A 133 -3.71 -2.79 8.17
N PRO A 134 -4.91 -3.40 7.99
CA PRO A 134 -6.03 -2.72 7.38
C PRO A 134 -6.50 -1.51 8.17
N GLU A 135 -6.75 -0.40 7.46
CA GLU A 135 -7.39 0.80 7.99
C GLU A 135 -8.84 0.50 8.38
N ASN A 136 -9.26 1.00 9.54
CA ASN A 136 -10.65 0.95 10.04
C ASN A 136 -11.27 -0.46 10.06
N LEU A 137 -10.49 -1.47 10.45
CA LEU A 137 -10.97 -2.86 10.47
C LEU A 137 -12.19 -3.06 11.38
N ASP A 138 -12.18 -2.48 12.59
CA ASP A 138 -13.26 -2.67 13.56
C ASP A 138 -14.58 -2.04 13.07
N GLU A 139 -14.50 -0.82 12.56
CA GLU A 139 -15.66 -0.13 11.98
C GLU A 139 -16.24 -0.89 10.79
N ALA A 140 -15.38 -1.43 9.93
CA ALA A 140 -15.79 -2.27 8.81
C ALA A 140 -16.54 -3.53 9.29
N ILE A 141 -16.05 -4.16 10.36
CA ILE A 141 -16.70 -5.34 10.96
C ILE A 141 -18.06 -4.96 11.57
N GLU A 142 -18.16 -3.86 12.29
CA GLU A 142 -19.44 -3.41 12.87
C GLU A 142 -20.48 -3.08 11.81
N LYS A 143 -20.08 -2.36 10.75
CA LYS A 143 -20.96 -2.04 9.62
C LYS A 143 -21.44 -3.32 8.93
N ALA A 144 -20.54 -4.30 8.74
CA ALA A 144 -20.90 -5.59 8.16
C ALA A 144 -21.91 -6.34 9.04
N LYS A 145 -21.72 -6.41 10.36
CA LYS A 145 -22.67 -7.04 11.30
C LYS A 145 -24.06 -6.38 11.22
N LYS A 146 -24.12 -5.04 11.29
CA LYS A 146 -25.37 -4.28 11.17
C LYS A 146 -26.09 -4.57 9.84
N MET A 147 -25.35 -4.63 8.74
CA MET A 147 -25.92 -4.95 7.42
C MET A 147 -26.45 -6.39 7.37
N GLU A 148 -25.75 -7.35 7.97
CA GLU A 148 -26.21 -8.74 8.05
C GLU A 148 -27.51 -8.87 8.85
N GLU A 149 -27.63 -8.17 9.99
CA GLU A 149 -28.86 -8.13 10.78
C GLU A 149 -30.04 -7.55 9.99
N LEU A 150 -29.83 -6.47 9.24
CA LEU A 150 -30.86 -5.87 8.39
C LEU A 150 -31.29 -6.82 7.26
N ILE A 151 -30.33 -7.51 6.63
CA ILE A 151 -30.61 -8.49 5.59
C ILE A 151 -31.42 -9.65 6.16
N GLU A 152 -31.11 -10.12 7.37
CA GLU A 152 -31.83 -11.20 8.01
C GLU A 152 -33.27 -10.80 8.37
N LYS A 153 -33.47 -9.60 8.93
CA LYS A 153 -34.81 -9.04 9.18
C LYS A 153 -35.63 -8.97 7.88
N LYS A 154 -35.05 -8.45 6.80
CA LYS A 154 -35.72 -8.37 5.49
C LYS A 154 -36.05 -9.75 4.90
N LYS A 155 -35.16 -10.73 5.06
CA LYS A 155 -35.43 -12.12 4.64
C LYS A 155 -36.59 -12.73 5.41
N GLN A 156 -36.65 -12.52 6.72
CA GLN A 156 -37.74 -13.02 7.57
C GLN A 156 -39.08 -12.37 7.19
N GLU A 157 -39.11 -11.07 6.94
CA GLU A 157 -40.30 -10.37 6.46
C GLU A 157 -40.77 -10.90 5.09
N ALA A 158 -39.83 -11.10 4.16
CA ALA A 158 -40.14 -11.66 2.84
C ALA A 158 -40.69 -13.10 2.94
N LEU A 159 -40.13 -13.93 3.83
CA LEU A 159 -40.62 -15.27 4.11
C LEU A 159 -42.04 -15.25 4.68
N ARG A 160 -42.32 -14.37 5.65
CA ARG A 160 -43.67 -14.20 6.23
C ARG A 160 -44.70 -13.78 5.17
N LYS A 161 -44.35 -12.83 4.30
CA LYS A 161 -45.21 -12.39 3.19
C LYS A 161 -45.50 -13.52 2.19
N LYS A 162 -44.48 -14.30 1.82
CA LYS A 162 -44.65 -15.48 0.94
C LYS A 162 -45.54 -16.55 1.58
N GLN A 163 -45.38 -16.81 2.88
CA GLN A 163 -46.22 -17.78 3.60
C GLN A 163 -47.68 -17.31 3.72
N ALA A 164 -47.93 -16.01 3.88
CA ALA A 164 -49.29 -15.46 3.86
C ALA A 164 -49.93 -15.62 2.47
N GLN A 165 -49.22 -15.27 1.39
CA GLN A 165 -49.71 -15.44 0.02
C GLN A 165 -49.96 -16.92 -0.36
N LEU A 166 -49.16 -17.85 0.15
CA LEU A 166 -49.36 -19.29 -0.03
C LEU A 166 -50.59 -19.81 0.75
N LYS A 167 -50.92 -19.20 1.89
CA LYS A 167 -52.14 -19.53 2.64
C LYS A 167 -53.39 -18.99 1.95
N GLU A 168 -53.32 -17.79 1.37
CA GLU A 168 -54.42 -17.22 0.57
C GLU A 168 -54.69 -18.07 -0.68
N LYS A 169 -53.65 -18.48 -1.43
CA LYS A 169 -53.80 -19.34 -2.61
C LYS A 169 -54.27 -20.77 -2.32
N LYS A 170 -54.14 -21.26 -1.09
CA LYS A 170 -54.65 -22.58 -0.65
C LYS A 170 -56.07 -22.51 -0.07
N GLY A 171 -56.64 -21.31 0.08
CA GLY A 171 -58.02 -21.10 0.54
C GLY A 171 -59.02 -20.87 -0.59
N GLU A 172 -58.57 -20.84 -1.85
CA GLU A 172 -59.42 -20.66 -3.06
C GLU A 172 -59.56 -21.96 -3.90
N GLU A 173 -59.08 -23.11 -3.41
CA GLU A 173 -59.41 -24.47 -3.89
C GLU A 173 -60.27 -25.19 -2.85
#